data_AF-A0A3G2RZ60-F1
#
_entry.id   AF-A0A3G2RZ60-F1
#
_cell.length_a   1.000
_cell.length_b   1.000
_cell.length_c   1.000
_cell.angle_alpha   90.00
_cell.angle_beta   90.00
_cell.angle_gamma   90.00
#
_symmetry.space_group_name_H-M   'P 1'
#
loop_
_entity.id
_entity.type
_entity.pdbx_description
1 polymer ?
#
loop_
_entity_poly.entity_id
_entity_poly.type
_entity_poly.pdbx_seq_one_letter_code
_entity_poly.pdbx_strand_id
1 'polypeptide(L)'
;MSGSRSPSQDVSNISMSPAISPYHKIRLVVYHTLALIPSLVVLGTTLWSSKAVMRLCNLRLLFPETIQDTCPPVMTQSVAFMVIMIGAVCWYASSKLIPVFWEVSFVVLKGICLVFHMFTRSSRFRDVSPLSLSLGMAFLRTLVVELLRIFGQEVSTLILIALAWQQHREVQPTLLNTQAKCWTGMDDPRFVLALWLGCGWASAEVLAGSYQLYKFVPLYRAMGQPALDEEDLLSDYVEDNRSEDDEDGSALSTPSFNKLEEMTLDELILMREKTELEAQLGEYLENVPPAIITLWRLDSVLWQLGTCLLMSAAIVQAQGCASVFYDETPYRFVPFPALSSMRWTLIIIVLIHTISTLAWLLVLPRLGLTNVTYSSLLVGLVLLSSGLGRWNVLK
;
A
#
# COMPACT_ATOMS: atom_id res chain seq x y z
N MET A 1 -40.62 35.75 36.20
CA MET A 1 -39.14 35.74 36.04
C MET A 1 -38.71 34.30 35.85
N SER A 2 -38.59 33.89 34.58
CA SER A 2 -38.22 32.54 34.16
C SER A 2 -36.78 32.60 33.66
N GLY A 3 -35.86 31.94 34.36
CA GLY A 3 -34.44 31.90 34.01
C GLY A 3 -34.14 30.68 33.14
N SER A 4 -33.87 30.91 31.85
CA SER A 4 -33.35 29.90 30.93
C SER A 4 -31.85 29.72 31.13
N ARG A 5 -31.42 28.57 31.66
CA ARG A 5 -30.03 28.11 31.58
C ARG A 5 -29.74 27.63 30.15
N SER A 6 -28.78 28.25 29.49
CA SER A 6 -28.15 27.74 28.27
C SER A 6 -27.06 26.74 28.63
N PRO A 7 -26.98 25.57 27.97
CA PRO A 7 -25.86 24.64 28.16
C PRO A 7 -24.62 25.13 27.42
N SER A 8 -23.49 25.02 28.10
CA SER A 8 -22.13 25.28 27.62
C SER A 8 -21.81 24.46 26.37
N GLN A 9 -21.34 25.14 25.33
CA GLN A 9 -20.73 24.54 24.15
C GLN A 9 -19.26 24.21 24.47
N ASP A 10 -18.99 23.00 24.95
CA ASP A 10 -17.68 22.38 24.86
C ASP A 10 -17.68 21.48 23.62
N VAL A 11 -17.31 22.05 22.47
CA VAL A 11 -17.06 21.30 21.24
C VAL A 11 -15.60 21.49 20.86
N SER A 12 -14.79 20.53 21.31
CA SER A 12 -13.60 19.99 20.65
C SER A 12 -12.85 20.94 19.71
N ASN A 13 -11.88 21.66 20.27
CA ASN A 13 -10.77 22.22 19.49
C ASN A 13 -9.92 21.06 18.95
N ILE A 14 -10.27 20.55 17.77
CA ILE A 14 -9.38 19.68 16.99
C ILE A 14 -8.18 20.54 16.60
N SER A 15 -7.08 20.36 17.34
CA SER A 15 -5.82 21.05 17.09
C SER A 15 -5.36 20.75 15.66
N MET A 16 -5.47 21.75 14.80
CA MET A 16 -4.96 21.71 13.44
C MET A 16 -3.42 21.71 13.51
N SER A 17 -2.80 20.68 12.92
CA SER A 17 -1.34 20.53 12.86
C SER A 17 -0.66 21.81 12.34
N PRO A 18 0.44 22.27 12.97
CA PRO A 18 1.08 23.53 12.60
C PRO A 18 1.52 23.50 11.14
N ALA A 19 1.27 24.60 10.42
CA ALA A 19 1.66 24.76 9.03
C ALA A 19 3.18 24.56 8.88
N ILE A 20 3.56 23.40 8.34
CA ILE A 20 4.96 23.00 8.14
C ILE A 20 5.69 24.06 7.30
N SER A 21 6.78 24.60 7.84
CA SER A 21 7.63 25.60 7.19
C SER A 21 8.06 25.14 5.78
N PRO A 22 8.16 26.06 4.79
CA PRO A 22 8.55 25.72 3.41
C PRO A 22 9.91 25.03 3.34
N TYR A 23 10.81 25.33 4.27
CA TYR A 23 12.11 24.67 4.40
C TYR A 23 11.97 23.18 4.71
N HIS A 24 11.06 22.81 5.60
CA HIS A 24 10.78 21.42 5.94
C HIS A 24 10.19 20.64 4.77
N LYS A 25 9.36 21.28 3.93
CA LYS A 25 8.80 20.67 2.72
C LYS A 25 9.86 20.37 1.67
N ILE A 26 10.79 21.29 1.43
CA ILE A 26 11.91 21.07 0.51
C ILE A 26 12.80 19.93 1.02
N ARG A 27 13.14 19.95 2.32
CA ARG A 27 13.93 18.89 2.95
C ARG A 27 13.25 17.52 2.85
N LEU A 28 11.92 17.46 3.00
CA LEU A 28 11.14 16.24 2.82
C LEU A 28 11.29 15.71 1.39
N VAL A 29 11.06 16.55 0.37
CA VAL A 29 11.20 16.15 -1.04
C VAL A 29 12.61 15.63 -1.32
N VAL A 30 13.65 16.35 -0.88
CA VAL A 30 15.05 15.94 -1.09
C VAL A 30 15.37 14.61 -0.38
N TYR A 31 14.90 14.43 0.86
CA TYR A 31 15.12 13.18 1.58
C TYR A 31 14.47 12.00 0.87
N HIS A 32 13.22 12.15 0.42
CA HIS A 32 12.48 11.10 -0.26
C HIS A 32 13.00 10.80 -1.67
N THR A 33 13.52 11.80 -2.40
CA THR A 33 14.18 11.56 -3.70
C THR A 33 15.53 10.87 -3.53
N LEU A 34 16.34 11.24 -2.53
CA LEU A 34 17.58 10.54 -2.22
C LEU A 34 17.32 9.10 -1.74
N ALA A 35 16.21 8.87 -1.04
CA ALA A 35 15.80 7.53 -0.62
C ALA A 35 15.47 6.58 -1.79
N LEU A 36 15.38 7.08 -3.04
CA LEU A 36 15.22 6.28 -4.26
C LEU A 36 16.55 5.76 -4.83
N ILE A 37 17.70 6.23 -4.35
CA ILE A 37 19.01 5.77 -4.83
C ILE A 37 19.15 4.24 -4.72
N PRO A 38 18.80 3.59 -3.59
CA PRO A 38 18.86 2.13 -3.50
C PRO A 38 17.99 1.43 -4.54
N SER A 39 16.78 1.94 -4.81
CA SER A 39 15.92 1.37 -5.87
C SER A 39 16.54 1.50 -7.26
N LEU A 40 17.18 2.62 -7.57
CA LEU A 40 17.86 2.81 -8.86
C LEU A 40 19.08 1.90 -9.00
N VAL A 41 19.84 1.70 -7.93
CA VAL A 41 20.99 0.77 -7.91
C VAL A 41 20.51 -0.67 -8.11
N VAL A 42 19.51 -1.13 -7.34
CA VAL A 42 18.98 -2.48 -7.48
C VAL A 42 18.40 -2.67 -8.88
N LEU A 43 17.59 -1.73 -9.38
CA LEU A 43 17.04 -1.79 -10.73
C LEU A 43 18.16 -1.88 -11.79
N GLY A 44 19.18 -1.03 -11.70
CA GLY A 44 20.33 -1.05 -12.59
C GLY A 44 21.06 -2.39 -12.58
N THR A 45 21.30 -2.97 -11.39
CA THR A 45 21.94 -4.29 -11.27
C THR A 45 21.06 -5.43 -11.79
N THR A 46 19.75 -5.40 -11.55
CA THR A 46 18.80 -6.40 -12.06
C THR A 46 18.69 -6.33 -13.58
N LEU A 47 18.68 -5.11 -14.15
CA LEU A 47 18.65 -4.92 -15.61
C LEU A 47 19.98 -5.30 -16.26
N TRP A 48 21.11 -5.00 -15.62
CA TRP A 48 22.41 -5.42 -16.14
C TRP A 48 22.58 -6.95 -16.11
N SER A 49 22.19 -7.59 -15.01
CA SER A 49 22.18 -9.06 -14.91
C SER A 49 21.14 -9.71 -15.81
N SER A 50 20.08 -9.00 -16.20
CA SER A 50 19.08 -9.51 -17.15
C SER A 50 19.68 -9.91 -18.49
N LYS A 51 20.69 -9.17 -18.97
CA LYS A 51 21.40 -9.51 -20.21
C LYS A 51 22.11 -10.86 -20.12
N ALA A 52 22.60 -11.23 -18.93
CA ALA A 52 23.28 -12.51 -18.71
C ALA A 52 22.31 -13.69 -18.53
N VAL A 53 21.09 -13.42 -18.04
CA VAL A 53 20.10 -14.44 -17.64
C VAL A 53 19.02 -14.66 -18.70
N MET A 54 18.69 -13.65 -19.50
CA MET A 54 17.76 -13.73 -20.65
C MET A 54 18.41 -14.48 -21.82
N ARG A 55 18.55 -15.80 -21.66
CA ARG A 55 18.99 -16.72 -22.71
C ARG A 55 17.82 -17.08 -23.63
N LEU A 56 18.14 -17.70 -24.78
CA LEU A 56 17.19 -18.23 -25.79
C LEU A 56 15.93 -18.90 -25.21
N CYS A 57 16.08 -19.78 -24.22
CA CYS A 57 14.91 -20.46 -23.64
C CYS A 57 14.00 -19.56 -22.81
N ASN A 58 14.53 -18.48 -22.23
CA ASN A 58 13.72 -17.51 -21.49
C ASN A 58 13.01 -16.52 -22.43
N LEU A 59 13.52 -16.34 -23.65
CA LEU A 59 12.85 -15.61 -24.73
C LEU A 59 11.59 -16.34 -25.22
N ARG A 60 11.52 -17.67 -25.09
CA ARG A 60 10.33 -18.48 -25.39
C ARG A 60 9.09 -18.02 -24.61
N LEU A 61 9.29 -17.44 -23.42
CA LEU A 61 8.21 -16.88 -22.59
C LEU A 61 7.52 -15.69 -23.28
N LEU A 62 8.28 -14.92 -24.05
CA LEU A 62 7.82 -13.76 -24.79
C LEU A 62 7.41 -14.14 -26.21
N PHE A 63 8.08 -15.15 -26.80
CA PHE A 63 7.84 -15.65 -28.13
C PHE A 63 7.49 -17.15 -28.10
N PRO A 64 6.25 -17.54 -27.75
CA PRO A 64 5.87 -18.96 -27.65
C PRO A 64 6.05 -19.76 -28.95
N GLU A 65 6.12 -19.07 -30.10
CA GLU A 65 6.31 -19.65 -31.43
C GLU A 65 7.80 -19.92 -31.78
N THR A 66 8.79 -19.42 -31.01
CA THR A 66 10.22 -19.74 -31.22
C THR A 66 10.52 -21.15 -30.69
N ILE A 67 10.13 -22.16 -31.46
CA ILE A 67 10.29 -23.57 -31.08
C ILE A 67 11.74 -24.00 -31.33
N GLN A 68 12.51 -24.05 -30.25
CA GLN A 68 13.58 -25.03 -30.10
C GLN A 68 13.10 -26.05 -29.06
N ASP A 69 12.97 -27.31 -29.47
CA ASP A 69 12.38 -28.43 -28.70
C ASP A 69 13.07 -28.72 -27.35
N THR A 70 14.19 -28.06 -27.06
CA THR A 70 15.03 -28.25 -25.88
C THR A 70 14.70 -27.33 -24.70
N CYS A 71 13.82 -26.34 -24.88
CA CYS A 71 13.52 -25.37 -23.83
C CYS A 71 12.33 -25.81 -22.96
N PRO A 72 12.38 -25.68 -21.62
CA PRO A 72 11.22 -25.94 -20.77
C PRO A 72 10.11 -24.92 -21.02
N PRO A 73 8.83 -25.29 -20.87
CA PRO A 73 7.68 -24.38 -21.07
C PRO A 73 7.49 -23.40 -19.90
N VAL A 74 8.31 -23.50 -18.84
CA VAL A 74 8.18 -22.71 -17.60
C VAL A 74 9.35 -21.76 -17.49
N MET A 75 9.10 -20.54 -16.98
CA MET A 75 10.13 -19.57 -16.67
C MET A 75 11.19 -20.16 -15.74
N THR A 76 12.47 -19.98 -16.08
CA THR A 76 13.56 -20.38 -15.17
C THR A 76 13.46 -19.62 -13.85
N GLN A 77 13.79 -20.28 -12.75
CA GLN A 77 13.74 -19.70 -11.41
C GLN A 77 14.51 -18.37 -11.31
N SER A 78 15.61 -18.24 -12.05
CA SER A 78 16.43 -17.02 -12.10
C SER A 78 15.70 -15.81 -12.71
N VAL A 79 14.93 -16.01 -13.80
CA VAL A 79 14.16 -14.92 -14.41
C VAL A 79 12.95 -14.58 -13.55
N ALA A 80 12.29 -15.60 -12.97
CA ALA A 80 11.20 -15.38 -12.02
C ALA A 80 11.64 -14.49 -10.85
N PHE A 81 12.76 -14.85 -10.22
CA PHE A 81 13.33 -14.08 -9.13
C PHE A 81 13.66 -12.64 -9.54
N MET A 82 14.24 -12.43 -10.72
CA MET A 82 14.53 -11.09 -11.22
C MET A 82 13.28 -10.23 -11.42
N VAL A 83 12.22 -10.79 -12.02
CA VAL A 83 10.97 -10.06 -12.23
C VAL A 83 10.28 -9.74 -10.89
N ILE A 84 10.31 -10.68 -9.93
CA ILE A 84 9.86 -10.44 -8.54
C ILE A 84 10.64 -9.29 -7.93
N MET A 85 11.97 -9.28 -8.06
CA MET A 85 12.81 -8.21 -7.50
C MET A 85 12.50 -6.84 -8.12
N ILE A 86 12.24 -6.78 -9.44
CA ILE A 86 11.81 -5.54 -10.10
C ILE A 86 10.46 -5.07 -9.51
N GLY A 87 9.50 -5.97 -9.33
CA GLY A 87 8.21 -5.66 -8.70
C GLY A 87 8.37 -5.13 -7.26
N ALA A 88 9.25 -5.74 -6.46
CA ALA A 88 9.56 -5.29 -5.11
C ALA A 88 10.24 -3.90 -5.08
N VAL A 89 11.11 -3.61 -6.06
CA VAL A 89 11.72 -2.29 -6.23
C VAL A 89 10.68 -1.24 -6.59
N CYS A 90 9.73 -1.56 -7.47
CA CYS A 90 8.60 -0.66 -7.79
C CYS A 90 7.74 -0.36 -6.56
N TRP A 91 7.49 -1.37 -5.73
CA TRP A 91 6.80 -1.19 -4.44
C TRP A 91 7.60 -0.23 -3.54
N TYR A 92 8.90 -0.48 -3.36
CA TYR A 92 9.76 0.35 -2.51
C TYR A 92 9.81 1.80 -2.99
N ALA A 93 10.01 2.02 -4.29
CA ALA A 93 10.01 3.35 -4.89
C ALA A 93 8.68 4.06 -4.65
N SER A 94 7.56 3.35 -4.84
CA SER A 94 6.22 3.90 -4.58
C SER A 94 6.06 4.29 -3.11
N SER A 95 6.43 3.41 -2.18
CA SER A 95 6.39 3.64 -0.75
C SER A 95 7.18 4.88 -0.30
N LYS A 96 8.32 5.17 -0.95
CA LYS A 96 9.10 6.38 -0.67
C LYS A 96 8.54 7.64 -1.31
N LEU A 97 7.79 7.53 -2.41
CA LEU A 97 7.17 8.65 -3.11
C LEU A 97 5.81 9.06 -2.51
N ILE A 98 5.08 8.13 -1.89
CA ILE A 98 3.75 8.39 -1.29
C ILE A 98 3.72 9.66 -0.42
N PRO A 99 4.65 9.88 0.54
CA PRO A 99 4.62 11.08 1.39
C PRO A 99 4.79 12.39 0.61
N VAL A 100 5.60 12.38 -0.46
CA VAL A 100 5.77 13.54 -1.35
C VAL A 100 4.47 13.85 -2.07
N PHE A 101 3.82 12.82 -2.62
CA PHE A 101 2.54 13.00 -3.28
C PHE A 101 1.43 13.43 -2.31
N TRP A 102 1.49 13.08 -1.03
CA TRP A 102 0.50 13.52 -0.04
C TRP A 102 0.56 15.02 0.21
N GLU A 103 1.77 15.57 0.37
CA GLU A 103 1.96 17.01 0.53
C GLU A 103 1.45 17.77 -0.70
N VAL A 104 1.77 17.28 -1.91
CA VAL A 104 1.27 17.85 -3.16
C VAL A 104 -0.26 17.76 -3.23
N SER A 105 -0.82 16.59 -2.91
CA SER A 105 -2.26 16.32 -2.91
C SER A 105 -3.03 17.26 -1.98
N PHE A 106 -2.50 17.49 -0.77
CA PHE A 106 -3.08 18.40 0.20
C PHE A 106 -3.06 19.85 -0.28
N VAL A 107 -1.95 20.29 -0.89
CA VAL A 107 -1.83 21.63 -1.47
C VAL A 107 -2.80 21.81 -2.64
N VAL A 108 -2.91 20.82 -3.52
CA VAL A 108 -3.83 20.81 -4.65
C VAL A 108 -5.28 20.89 -4.18
N LEU A 109 -5.67 20.09 -3.18
CA LEU A 109 -7.03 20.11 -2.64
C LEU A 109 -7.38 21.48 -2.05
N LYS A 110 -6.48 22.08 -1.26
CA LYS A 110 -6.64 23.44 -0.75
C LYS A 110 -6.74 24.48 -1.88
N GLY A 111 -5.93 24.34 -2.92
CA GLY A 111 -5.98 25.19 -4.10
C GLY A 111 -7.33 25.11 -4.82
N ILE A 112 -7.85 23.90 -5.03
CA ILE A 112 -9.18 23.67 -5.63
C ILE A 112 -10.26 24.31 -4.77
N CYS A 113 -10.24 24.10 -3.45
CA CYS A 113 -11.19 24.74 -2.53
C CYS A 113 -11.13 26.27 -2.60
N LEU A 114 -9.93 26.84 -2.71
CA LEU A 114 -9.73 28.29 -2.83
C LEU A 114 -10.27 28.83 -4.15
N VAL A 115 -9.96 28.19 -5.28
CA VAL A 115 -10.47 28.58 -6.61
C VAL A 115 -11.99 28.50 -6.65
N PHE A 116 -12.56 27.43 -6.10
CA PHE A 116 -14.01 27.25 -6.01
C PHE A 116 -14.66 28.32 -5.13
N HIS A 117 -14.01 28.71 -4.01
CA HIS A 117 -14.46 29.81 -3.17
C HIS A 117 -14.46 31.15 -3.91
N MET A 118 -13.39 31.45 -4.66
CA MET A 118 -13.30 32.65 -5.49
C MET A 118 -14.40 32.70 -6.56
N PHE A 119 -14.71 31.57 -7.19
CA PHE A 119 -15.69 31.51 -8.27
C PHE A 119 -17.14 31.59 -7.78
N THR A 120 -17.45 30.93 -6.66
CA THR A 120 -18.84 30.84 -6.17
C THR A 120 -19.22 31.97 -5.21
N ARG A 121 -18.25 32.75 -4.71
CA ARG A 121 -18.41 33.85 -3.71
C ARG A 121 -19.32 33.46 -2.53
N SER A 122 -19.45 32.16 -2.27
CA SER A 122 -20.40 31.60 -1.33
C SER A 122 -19.71 31.45 0.02
N SER A 123 -20.25 32.12 1.04
CA SER A 123 -19.79 32.05 2.43
C SER A 123 -19.98 30.65 3.04
N ARG A 124 -20.81 29.80 2.43
CA ARG A 124 -21.14 28.44 2.91
C ARG A 124 -19.96 27.46 2.81
N PHE A 125 -18.90 27.80 2.07
CA PHE A 125 -17.70 26.96 1.94
C PHE A 125 -16.67 27.18 3.06
N ARG A 126 -16.93 28.11 4.00
CA ARG A 126 -16.10 28.23 5.22
C ARG A 126 -16.25 27.00 6.12
N ASP A 127 -17.37 26.29 5.97
CA ASP A 127 -17.75 25.11 6.74
C ASP A 127 -17.65 23.85 5.85
N VAL A 128 -16.51 23.62 5.19
CA VAL A 128 -16.24 22.30 4.61
C VAL A 128 -16.27 21.31 5.78
N SER A 129 -17.26 20.42 5.79
CA SER A 129 -17.37 19.46 6.89
C SER A 129 -16.08 18.64 6.96
N PRO A 130 -15.51 18.41 8.16
CA PRO A 130 -14.26 17.66 8.31
C PRO A 130 -14.35 16.25 7.69
N LEU A 131 -15.57 15.70 7.62
CA LEU A 131 -15.89 14.46 6.94
C LEU A 131 -15.65 14.52 5.42
N SER A 132 -16.06 15.60 4.75
CA SER A 132 -15.87 15.72 3.30
C SER A 132 -14.40 15.87 2.90
N LEU A 133 -13.61 16.58 3.72
CA LEU A 133 -12.18 16.73 3.51
C LEU A 133 -11.42 15.41 3.75
N SER A 134 -11.78 14.65 4.78
CA SER A 134 -11.19 13.34 5.03
C SER A 134 -11.52 12.32 3.93
N LEU A 135 -12.76 12.30 3.44
CA LEU A 135 -13.16 11.46 2.30
C LEU A 135 -12.40 11.83 1.02
N GLY A 136 -12.28 13.13 0.72
CA GLY A 136 -11.53 13.62 -0.44
C GLY A 136 -10.05 13.26 -0.37
N MET A 137 -9.43 13.40 0.82
CA MET A 137 -8.04 13.00 1.05
C MET A 137 -7.84 11.49 0.95
N ALA A 138 -8.78 10.68 1.45
CA ALA A 138 -8.71 9.21 1.33
C ALA A 138 -8.77 8.78 -0.14
N PHE A 139 -9.69 9.34 -0.92
CA PHE A 139 -9.80 9.08 -2.36
C PHE A 139 -8.55 9.51 -3.14
N LEU A 140 -8.02 10.70 -2.85
CA LEU A 140 -6.83 11.20 -3.53
C LEU A 140 -5.59 10.35 -3.20
N ARG A 141 -5.49 9.90 -1.94
CA ARG A 141 -4.45 8.98 -1.49
C ARG A 141 -4.52 7.65 -2.23
N THR A 142 -5.69 7.02 -2.29
CA THR A 142 -5.85 5.74 -3.00
C THR A 142 -5.58 5.88 -4.49
N LEU A 143 -6.06 6.96 -5.12
CA LEU A 143 -5.79 7.26 -6.51
C LEU A 143 -4.30 7.38 -6.81
N VAL A 144 -3.55 8.15 -5.99
CA VAL A 144 -2.10 8.30 -6.16
C VAL A 144 -1.39 6.94 -6.06
N VAL A 145 -1.74 6.13 -5.06
CA VAL A 145 -1.11 4.81 -4.86
C VAL A 145 -1.35 3.90 -6.06
N GLU A 146 -2.59 3.84 -6.55
CA GLU A 146 -2.93 3.01 -7.72
C GLU A 146 -2.26 3.52 -9.00
N LEU A 147 -2.16 4.83 -9.21
CA LEU A 147 -1.46 5.42 -10.36
C LEU A 147 0.05 5.12 -10.33
N LEU A 148 0.69 5.21 -9.16
CA LEU A 148 2.10 4.85 -9.01
C LEU A 148 2.34 3.36 -9.29
N ARG A 149 1.43 2.49 -8.80
CA ARG A 149 1.47 1.05 -9.07
C ARG A 149 1.39 0.77 -10.56
N ILE A 150 0.39 1.34 -11.25
CA ILE A 150 0.21 1.22 -12.71
C ILE A 150 1.47 1.65 -13.44
N PHE A 151 1.96 2.85 -13.11
CA PHE A 151 3.12 3.40 -13.78
C PHE A 151 4.36 2.50 -13.60
N GLY A 152 4.63 2.06 -12.37
CA GLY A 152 5.76 1.17 -12.08
C GLY A 152 5.66 -0.17 -12.80
N GLN A 153 4.48 -0.78 -12.80
CA GLN A 153 4.24 -2.07 -13.45
C GLN A 153 4.35 -1.98 -14.98
N GLU A 154 3.80 -0.94 -15.59
CA GLU A 154 3.87 -0.74 -17.04
C GLU A 154 5.29 -0.44 -17.51
N VAL A 155 5.99 0.49 -16.85
CA VAL A 155 7.39 0.81 -17.18
C VAL A 155 8.26 -0.45 -17.09
N SER A 156 8.08 -1.26 -16.05
CA SER A 156 8.81 -2.52 -15.87
C SER A 156 8.52 -3.52 -16.99
N THR A 157 7.24 -3.68 -17.34
CA THR A 157 6.81 -4.59 -18.42
C THR A 157 7.40 -4.16 -19.76
N LEU A 158 7.36 -2.87 -20.08
CA LEU A 158 7.94 -2.32 -21.31
C LEU A 158 9.46 -2.50 -21.38
N ILE A 159 10.17 -2.25 -20.28
CA ILE A 159 11.62 -2.44 -20.22
C ILE A 159 11.98 -3.92 -20.44
N LEU A 160 11.27 -4.85 -19.81
CA LEU A 160 11.51 -6.29 -19.97
C LEU A 160 11.24 -6.77 -21.38
N ILE A 161 10.16 -6.28 -22.02
CA ILE A 161 9.86 -6.57 -23.43
C ILE A 161 10.93 -5.97 -24.35
N ALA A 162 11.40 -4.75 -24.09
CA ALA A 162 12.45 -4.12 -24.89
C ALA A 162 13.78 -4.88 -24.81
N LEU A 163 14.15 -5.34 -23.61
CA LEU A 163 15.34 -6.18 -23.39
C LEU A 163 15.22 -7.54 -24.08
N ALA A 164 14.04 -8.17 -23.99
CA ALA A 164 13.75 -9.41 -24.70
C ALA A 164 13.90 -9.22 -26.20
N TRP A 165 13.37 -8.12 -26.73
CA TRP A 165 13.46 -7.80 -28.14
C TRP A 165 14.91 -7.62 -28.61
N GLN A 166 15.69 -6.83 -27.86
CA GLN A 166 17.10 -6.62 -28.17
C GLN A 166 17.86 -7.95 -28.29
N GLN A 167 17.64 -8.86 -27.33
CA GLN A 167 18.29 -10.17 -27.32
C GLN A 167 17.78 -11.08 -28.46
N HIS A 168 16.49 -11.05 -28.78
CA HIS A 168 15.95 -11.85 -29.89
C HIS A 168 16.59 -11.47 -31.23
N ARG A 169 16.76 -10.17 -31.50
CA ARG A 169 17.37 -9.66 -32.74
C ARG A 169 18.80 -10.15 -32.93
N GLU A 170 19.55 -10.35 -31.86
CA GLU A 170 20.94 -10.83 -31.91
C GLU A 170 21.05 -12.31 -32.29
N VAL A 171 20.04 -13.14 -31.98
CA VAL A 171 20.18 -14.60 -32.03
C VAL A 171 19.54 -15.26 -33.25
N GLN A 172 18.48 -14.69 -33.84
CA GLN A 172 17.74 -15.39 -34.89
C GLN A 172 17.26 -14.44 -36.01
N PRO A 173 18.12 -14.16 -37.02
CA PRO A 173 17.77 -13.26 -38.12
C PRO A 173 16.87 -13.87 -39.21
N THR A 174 16.61 -15.19 -39.20
CA THR A 174 16.14 -15.90 -40.42
C THR A 174 15.02 -16.94 -40.25
N LEU A 175 14.38 -17.07 -39.08
CA LEU A 175 13.31 -18.06 -38.93
C LEU A 175 12.11 -17.42 -38.26
N LEU A 176 11.00 -17.26 -38.99
CA LEU A 176 9.62 -17.46 -38.54
C LEU A 176 8.66 -17.00 -39.64
N ASN A 177 8.32 -17.92 -40.55
CA ASN A 177 7.12 -17.81 -41.39
C ASN A 177 5.91 -18.31 -40.58
N THR A 178 5.63 -17.64 -39.47
CA THR A 178 4.48 -17.94 -38.60
C THR A 178 3.40 -16.90 -38.82
N GLN A 179 2.20 -17.40 -39.05
CA GLN A 179 0.98 -16.63 -39.19
C GLN A 179 0.80 -15.66 -38.01
N ALA A 180 0.30 -14.45 -38.27
CA ALA A 180 0.04 -13.44 -37.25
C ALA A 180 -1.01 -13.95 -36.24
N LYS A 181 -0.55 -14.64 -35.19
CA LYS A 181 -1.39 -15.08 -34.09
C LYS A 181 -1.46 -13.97 -33.06
N CYS A 182 -2.68 -13.52 -32.79
CA CYS A 182 -2.94 -12.55 -31.76
C CYS A 182 -2.99 -13.28 -30.40
N TRP A 183 -2.01 -13.03 -29.52
CA TRP A 183 -2.02 -13.60 -28.17
C TRP A 183 -2.95 -12.80 -27.26
N THR A 184 -3.79 -13.52 -26.51
CA THR A 184 -4.75 -12.94 -25.57
C THR A 184 -4.89 -13.84 -24.35
N GLY A 185 -5.25 -13.26 -23.20
CA GLY A 185 -5.42 -14.01 -21.96
C GLY A 185 -4.09 -14.62 -21.47
N MET A 186 -4.14 -15.87 -21.00
CA MET A 186 -2.99 -16.59 -20.44
C MET A 186 -1.83 -16.78 -21.42
N ASP A 187 -2.13 -16.84 -22.72
CA ASP A 187 -1.11 -17.00 -23.78
C ASP A 187 -0.36 -15.68 -24.06
N ASP A 188 -0.85 -14.55 -23.56
CA ASP A 188 -0.18 -13.26 -23.71
C ASP A 188 1.06 -13.21 -22.79
N PRO A 189 2.27 -12.95 -23.31
CA PRO A 189 3.48 -12.89 -22.50
C PRO A 189 3.42 -11.82 -21.39
N ARG A 190 2.59 -10.78 -21.57
CA ARG A 190 2.36 -9.75 -20.56
C ARG A 190 1.63 -10.29 -19.32
N PHE A 191 0.86 -11.37 -19.44
CA PHE A 191 0.21 -12.02 -18.29
C PHE A 191 1.25 -12.51 -17.29
N VAL A 192 2.25 -13.28 -17.77
CA VAL A 192 3.27 -13.87 -16.89
C VAL A 192 4.10 -12.77 -16.25
N LEU A 193 4.50 -11.74 -17.01
CA LEU A 193 5.20 -10.58 -16.46
C LEU A 193 4.37 -9.87 -15.39
N ALA A 194 3.10 -9.60 -15.65
CA ALA A 194 2.20 -8.96 -14.69
C ALA A 194 2.01 -9.80 -13.42
N LEU A 195 1.92 -11.12 -13.54
CA LEU A 195 1.80 -12.04 -12.41
C LEU A 195 3.04 -11.96 -11.51
N TRP A 196 4.24 -12.11 -12.07
CA TRP A 196 5.48 -12.12 -11.27
C TRP A 196 5.87 -10.73 -10.74
N LEU A 197 5.61 -9.66 -11.50
CA LEU A 197 5.74 -8.29 -10.99
C LEU A 197 4.78 -8.05 -9.82
N GLY A 198 3.53 -8.49 -9.96
CA GLY A 198 2.52 -8.43 -8.90
C GLY A 198 2.91 -9.24 -7.66
N CYS A 199 3.48 -10.44 -7.84
CA CYS A 199 4.04 -11.23 -6.74
C CYS A 199 5.19 -10.49 -6.04
N GLY A 200 6.07 -9.83 -6.80
CA GLY A 200 7.12 -8.98 -6.27
C GLY A 200 6.57 -7.86 -5.39
N TRP A 201 5.60 -7.12 -5.91
CA TRP A 201 4.92 -6.05 -5.18
C TRP A 201 4.23 -6.57 -3.90
N ALA A 202 3.46 -7.65 -4.00
CA ALA A 202 2.78 -8.26 -2.86
C ALA A 202 3.75 -8.79 -1.80
N SER A 203 4.87 -9.39 -2.22
CA SER A 203 5.91 -9.88 -1.30
C SER A 203 6.56 -8.74 -0.53
N ALA A 204 6.83 -7.61 -1.20
CA ALA A 204 7.41 -6.44 -0.56
C ALA A 204 6.44 -5.81 0.46
N GLU A 205 5.15 -5.75 0.14
CA GLU A 205 4.10 -5.32 1.07
C GLU A 205 4.04 -6.21 2.32
N VAL A 206 4.05 -7.54 2.15
CA VAL A 206 4.05 -8.48 3.27
C VAL A 206 5.31 -8.34 4.12
N LEU A 207 6.48 -8.24 3.50
CA LEU A 207 7.75 -8.09 4.22
C LEU A 207 7.76 -6.79 5.02
N ALA A 208 7.34 -5.68 4.43
CA ALA A 208 7.26 -4.39 5.11
C ALA A 208 6.24 -4.40 6.24
N GLY A 209 5.05 -4.96 6.01
CA GLY A 209 4.02 -5.09 7.04
C GLY A 209 4.45 -6.02 8.18
N SER A 210 5.13 -7.11 7.87
CA SER A 210 5.68 -8.04 8.88
C SER A 210 6.80 -7.39 9.68
N TYR A 211 7.66 -6.59 9.04
CA TYR A 211 8.69 -5.80 9.72
C TYR A 211 8.08 -4.75 10.66
N GLN A 212 7.03 -4.05 10.22
CA GLN A 212 6.27 -3.14 11.08
C GLN A 212 5.68 -3.87 12.29
N LEU A 213 5.13 -5.06 12.09
CA LEU A 213 4.64 -5.89 13.19
C LEU A 213 5.76 -6.32 14.14
N TYR A 214 6.93 -6.67 13.62
CA TYR A 214 8.08 -7.05 14.44
C TYR A 214 8.50 -5.91 15.38
N LYS A 215 8.38 -4.65 14.93
CA LYS A 215 8.58 -3.47 15.79
C LYS A 215 7.63 -3.43 16.99
N PHE A 216 6.45 -4.05 16.87
CA PHE A 216 5.46 -4.13 17.95
C PHE A 216 5.62 -5.36 18.86
N VAL A 217 6.53 -6.30 18.55
CA VAL A 217 6.79 -7.47 19.43
C VAL A 217 7.21 -7.07 20.85
N PRO A 218 8.02 -6.02 21.08
CA PRO A 218 8.32 -5.53 22.42
C PRO A 218 7.08 -5.14 23.24
N LEU A 219 5.98 -4.69 22.62
CA LEU A 219 4.72 -4.38 23.32
C LEU A 219 4.13 -5.62 23.99
N TYR A 220 4.30 -6.79 23.38
CA TYR A 220 3.86 -8.06 23.96
C TYR A 220 4.69 -8.45 25.20
N ARG A 221 5.94 -7.99 25.32
CA ARG A 221 6.75 -8.25 26.53
C ARG A 221 6.28 -7.41 27.73
N ALA A 222 5.72 -6.22 27.49
CA ALA A 222 5.14 -5.38 28.54
C ALA A 222 3.83 -5.93 29.13
N MET A 223 3.22 -6.97 28.53
CA MET A 223 2.01 -7.64 29.04
C MET A 223 2.18 -8.30 30.43
N GLY A 224 3.43 -8.50 30.88
CA GLY A 224 3.71 -9.05 32.20
C GLY A 224 3.71 -8.02 33.34
N GLN A 225 3.61 -6.72 33.02
CA GLN A 225 3.52 -5.67 34.03
C GLN A 225 2.06 -5.22 34.12
N PRO A 226 1.45 -5.15 35.33
CA PRO A 226 0.13 -4.57 35.47
C PRO A 226 0.15 -3.17 34.88
N ALA A 227 -0.65 -2.97 33.84
CA ALA A 227 -0.92 -1.67 33.26
C ALA A 227 -1.47 -0.81 34.39
N LEU A 228 -0.72 0.22 34.78
CA LEU A 228 -1.22 1.26 35.66
C LEU A 228 -2.29 1.99 34.85
N ASP A 229 -3.56 1.81 35.22
CA ASP A 229 -4.66 2.49 34.56
C ASP A 229 -4.50 4.01 34.76
N GLU A 230 -4.78 4.82 33.74
CA GLU A 230 -4.65 6.29 33.87
C GLU A 230 -5.59 6.83 34.97
N GLU A 231 -6.74 6.17 35.16
CA GLU A 231 -7.69 6.46 36.24
C GLU A 231 -7.14 6.10 37.62
N ASP A 232 -6.39 5.01 37.75
CA ASP A 232 -5.69 4.64 39.00
C ASP A 232 -4.56 5.64 39.31
N LEU A 233 -3.84 6.13 38.30
CA LEU A 233 -2.79 7.15 38.46
C LEU A 233 -3.36 8.52 38.86
N LEU A 234 -4.50 8.90 38.28
CA LEU A 234 -5.20 10.14 38.63
C LEU A 234 -5.87 10.05 40.00
N SER A 235 -6.40 8.89 40.41
CA SER A 235 -6.95 8.72 41.75
C SER A 235 -5.87 8.77 42.83
N ASP A 236 -4.70 8.16 42.59
CA ASP A 236 -3.54 8.18 43.51
C ASP A 236 -3.05 9.63 43.71
N TYR A 237 -2.97 10.42 42.62
CA TYR A 237 -2.58 11.85 42.68
C TYR A 237 -3.61 12.75 43.38
N VAL A 238 -4.90 12.42 43.30
CA VAL A 238 -5.99 13.16 43.95
C VAL A 238 -6.12 12.79 45.42
N GLU A 239 -5.81 11.54 45.81
CA GLU A 239 -5.74 11.11 47.21
C GLU A 239 -4.51 11.71 47.94
N ASP A 240 -3.37 11.83 47.26
CA ASP A 240 -2.17 12.50 47.79
C ASP A 240 -2.41 13.99 48.09
N ASN A 241 -3.17 14.70 47.24
CA ASN A 241 -3.55 16.10 47.50
C ASN A 241 -4.70 16.27 48.52
N ARG A 242 -5.33 15.19 48.99
CA ARG A 242 -6.42 15.24 49.98
C ARG A 242 -6.00 14.80 51.38
N SER A 243 -4.75 14.40 51.57
CA SER A 243 -4.24 13.80 52.81
C SER A 243 -3.15 14.64 53.50
N GLU A 244 -3.17 15.98 53.35
CA GLU A 244 -2.29 16.87 54.13
C GLU A 244 -2.74 17.10 55.58
N ASP A 245 -3.89 16.56 56.01
CA ASP A 245 -4.36 16.65 57.40
C ASP A 245 -4.78 15.25 57.89
N ASP A 246 -3.84 14.46 58.41
CA ASP A 246 -3.99 13.63 59.62
C ASP A 246 -2.78 12.70 59.79
N GLU A 247 -1.95 12.99 60.79
CA GLU A 247 -0.91 12.11 61.33
C GLU A 247 -1.57 10.88 62.01
N ASP A 248 -1.44 9.69 61.41
CA ASP A 248 -0.99 8.42 62.03
C ASP A 248 -1.51 7.20 61.25
N GLY A 249 -0.59 6.31 60.89
CA GLY A 249 -0.89 4.89 60.69
C GLY A 249 -0.91 4.36 59.25
N SER A 250 -0.15 3.28 59.06
CA SER A 250 -0.18 2.32 57.95
C SER A 250 0.58 2.69 56.67
N ALA A 251 1.82 2.19 56.61
CA ALA A 251 2.62 2.05 55.40
C ALA A 251 2.01 1.02 54.42
N LEU A 252 0.86 1.35 53.82
CA LEU A 252 0.20 0.48 52.84
C LEU A 252 -0.42 1.28 51.68
N SER A 253 0.38 2.10 51.00
CA SER A 253 0.04 2.65 49.68
C SER A 253 1.24 3.39 49.09
N THR A 254 2.11 2.67 48.36
CA THR A 254 3.00 3.24 47.31
C THR A 254 3.75 2.15 46.46
N PRO A 255 3.13 1.06 45.97
CA PRO A 255 3.79 0.21 44.97
C PRO A 255 3.69 0.79 43.55
N SER A 256 2.65 1.60 43.26
CA SER A 256 2.31 2.18 41.96
C SER A 256 3.25 3.30 41.55
N PHE A 257 3.46 4.27 42.43
CA PHE A 257 4.23 5.48 42.15
C PHE A 257 5.73 5.21 41.99
N ASN A 258 6.31 4.41 42.89
CA ASN A 258 7.72 3.98 42.80
C ASN A 258 7.98 3.21 41.49
N LYS A 259 6.99 2.45 41.01
CA LYS A 259 7.09 1.70 39.76
C LYS A 259 6.98 2.58 38.51
N LEU A 260 6.26 3.69 38.59
CA LEU A 260 6.18 4.69 37.52
C LEU A 260 7.50 5.49 37.40
N GLU A 261 8.13 5.81 38.53
CA GLU A 261 9.42 6.51 38.59
C GLU A 261 10.60 5.62 38.12
N GLU A 262 10.50 4.30 38.31
CA GLU A 262 11.47 3.32 37.79
C GLU A 262 11.30 3.01 36.29
N MET A 263 10.16 3.35 35.66
CA MET A 263 9.96 3.11 34.23
C MET A 263 10.79 4.06 33.37
N THR A 264 11.53 3.48 32.43
CA THR A 264 12.34 4.25 31.49
C THR A 264 11.45 4.98 30.47
N LEU A 265 11.92 6.11 29.92
CA LEU A 265 11.20 6.86 28.88
C LEU A 265 10.78 5.98 27.69
N ASP A 266 11.62 5.02 27.32
CA ASP A 266 11.36 4.07 26.23
C ASP A 266 10.19 3.12 26.57
N GLU A 267 10.04 2.76 27.84
CA GLU A 267 8.94 1.93 28.33
C GLU A 267 7.62 2.69 28.36
N LEU A 268 7.64 3.97 28.74
CA LEU A 268 6.48 4.88 28.67
C LEU A 268 6.04 5.12 27.22
N ILE A 269 6.99 5.30 26.30
CA ILE A 269 6.69 5.41 24.86
C ILE A 269 6.04 4.13 24.35
N LEU A 270 6.56 2.97 24.77
CA LEU A 270 6.06 1.66 24.36
C LEU A 270 4.65 1.37 24.91
N MET A 271 4.38 1.73 26.17
CA MET A 271 3.05 1.65 26.78
C MET A 271 2.04 2.54 26.04
N ARG A 272 2.42 3.77 25.70
CA ARG A 272 1.59 4.67 24.90
C ARG A 272 1.34 4.13 23.49
N GLU A 273 2.37 3.62 22.81
CA GLU A 273 2.22 3.01 21.48
C GLU A 273 1.28 1.80 21.56
N LYS A 274 1.29 1.03 22.66
CA LYS A 274 0.37 -0.09 22.90
C LYS A 274 -1.08 0.38 23.02
N THR A 275 -1.35 1.33 23.91
CA THR A 275 -2.73 1.80 24.15
C THR A 275 -3.32 2.46 22.91
N GLU A 276 -2.52 3.23 22.16
CA GLU A 276 -2.93 3.81 20.88
C GLU A 276 -3.26 2.74 19.83
N LEU A 277 -2.51 1.63 19.79
CA LEU A 277 -2.78 0.50 18.89
C LEU A 277 -4.04 -0.27 19.28
N GLU A 278 -4.22 -0.60 20.56
CA GLU A 278 -5.39 -1.31 21.06
C GLU A 278 -6.67 -0.51 20.83
N ALA A 279 -6.61 0.81 21.02
CA ALA A 279 -7.70 1.72 20.67
C ALA A 279 -8.00 1.71 19.17
N GLN A 280 -6.99 1.62 18.31
CA GLN A 280 -7.18 1.51 16.85
C GLN A 280 -7.77 0.15 16.43
N LEU A 281 -7.30 -0.94 17.04
CA LEU A 281 -7.76 -2.30 16.74
C LEU A 281 -9.17 -2.58 17.30
N GLY A 282 -9.60 -1.84 18.33
CA GLY A 282 -10.85 -2.07 19.05
C GLY A 282 -10.83 -3.32 19.94
N GLU A 283 -9.65 -3.90 20.16
CA GLU A 283 -9.46 -5.11 20.94
C GLU A 283 -8.03 -5.12 21.53
N TYR A 284 -7.88 -5.70 22.71
CA TYR A 284 -6.57 -5.89 23.35
C TYR A 284 -5.67 -6.80 22.51
N LEU A 285 -4.38 -6.46 22.42
CA LEU A 285 -3.42 -7.22 21.62
C LEU A 285 -3.26 -8.67 22.12
N GLU A 286 -3.50 -8.89 23.41
CA GLU A 286 -3.49 -10.19 24.08
C GLU A 286 -4.50 -11.18 23.51
N ASN A 287 -5.64 -10.67 23.04
CA ASN A 287 -6.73 -11.49 22.51
C ASN A 287 -6.53 -11.83 21.04
N VAL A 288 -5.61 -11.17 20.34
CA VAL A 288 -5.40 -11.36 18.90
C VAL A 288 -4.59 -12.63 18.65
N PRO A 289 -5.18 -13.69 18.07
CA PRO A 289 -4.43 -14.92 17.82
C PRO A 289 -3.38 -14.70 16.72
N PRO A 290 -2.19 -15.32 16.81
CA PRO A 290 -1.18 -15.24 15.75
C PRO A 290 -1.71 -15.67 14.38
N ALA A 291 -2.67 -16.60 14.35
CA ALA A 291 -3.33 -17.03 13.12
C ALA A 291 -4.05 -15.87 12.40
N ILE A 292 -4.72 -14.96 13.11
CA ILE A 292 -5.41 -13.80 12.52
C ILE A 292 -4.40 -12.83 11.91
N ILE A 293 -3.26 -12.64 12.58
CA ILE A 293 -2.16 -11.83 12.06
C ILE A 293 -1.63 -12.42 10.74
N THR A 294 -1.42 -13.74 10.68
CA THR A 294 -0.99 -14.39 9.42
C THR A 294 -2.04 -14.26 8.32
N LEU A 295 -3.33 -14.38 8.68
CA LEU A 295 -4.43 -14.23 7.75
C LEU A 295 -4.50 -12.80 7.19
N TRP A 296 -4.26 -11.79 8.02
CA TRP A 296 -4.17 -10.39 7.58
C TRP A 296 -3.01 -10.15 6.60
N ARG A 297 -1.90 -10.87 6.74
CA ARG A 297 -0.81 -10.81 5.75
C ARG A 297 -1.18 -11.50 4.44
N LEU A 298 -1.87 -12.63 4.49
CA LEU A 298 -2.39 -13.28 3.29
C LEU A 298 -3.42 -12.42 2.57
N ASP A 299 -4.29 -11.73 3.31
CA ASP A 299 -5.25 -10.76 2.78
C ASP A 299 -4.53 -9.68 1.97
N SER A 300 -3.46 -9.10 2.52
CA SER A 300 -2.62 -8.13 1.81
C SER A 300 -2.08 -8.68 0.48
N VAL A 301 -1.62 -9.94 0.45
CA VAL A 301 -1.16 -10.57 -0.82
C VAL A 301 -2.29 -10.64 -1.84
N LEU A 302 -3.48 -11.08 -1.43
CA LEU A 302 -4.62 -11.25 -2.34
C LEU A 302 -5.06 -9.91 -2.93
N TRP A 303 -5.14 -8.87 -2.11
CA TRP A 303 -5.46 -7.52 -2.57
C TRP A 303 -4.43 -6.98 -3.56
N GLN A 304 -3.15 -7.06 -3.21
CA GLN A 304 -2.08 -6.50 -4.04
C GLN A 304 -1.96 -7.27 -5.36
N LEU A 305 -1.97 -8.60 -5.33
CA LEU A 305 -1.86 -9.43 -6.53
C LEU A 305 -3.11 -9.32 -7.42
N GLY A 306 -4.30 -9.38 -6.84
CA GLY A 306 -5.56 -9.33 -7.59
C GLY A 306 -5.75 -7.99 -8.30
N THR A 307 -5.41 -6.89 -7.64
CA THR A 307 -5.51 -5.55 -8.23
C THR A 307 -4.45 -5.31 -9.30
N CYS A 308 -3.21 -5.80 -9.11
CA CYS A 308 -2.17 -5.81 -10.15
C CYS A 308 -2.65 -6.56 -11.40
N LEU A 309 -3.25 -7.74 -11.23
CA LEU A 309 -3.73 -8.56 -12.35
C LEU A 309 -4.92 -7.94 -13.08
N LEU A 310 -5.90 -7.39 -12.34
CA LEU A 310 -7.05 -6.70 -12.93
C LEU A 310 -6.63 -5.47 -13.73
N MET A 311 -5.70 -4.68 -13.18
CA MET A 311 -5.25 -3.45 -13.79
C MET A 311 -4.40 -3.71 -15.02
N SER A 312 -3.43 -4.63 -14.92
CA SER A 312 -2.62 -5.07 -16.07
C SER A 312 -3.47 -5.65 -17.18
N ALA A 313 -4.51 -6.44 -16.88
CA ALA A 313 -5.44 -6.93 -17.89
C ALA A 313 -6.16 -5.79 -18.62
N ALA A 314 -6.58 -4.75 -17.89
CA ALA A 314 -7.22 -3.59 -18.50
C ALA A 314 -6.25 -2.77 -19.36
N ILE A 315 -4.99 -2.66 -18.93
CA ILE A 315 -3.95 -1.98 -19.70
C ILE A 315 -3.65 -2.77 -20.97
N VAL A 316 -3.40 -4.06 -20.88
CA VAL A 316 -3.15 -4.96 -22.02
C VAL A 316 -4.28 -4.90 -23.05
N GLN A 317 -5.54 -4.90 -22.61
CA GLN A 317 -6.69 -4.70 -23.51
C GLN A 317 -6.64 -3.34 -24.22
N ALA A 318 -6.22 -2.28 -23.54
CA ALA A 318 -6.08 -0.95 -24.11
C ALA A 318 -4.84 -0.78 -25.01
N GLN A 319 -3.76 -1.51 -24.72
CA GLN A 319 -2.53 -1.57 -25.53
C GLN A 319 -2.78 -2.30 -26.87
N GLY A 320 -3.77 -3.19 -26.90
CA GLY A 320 -4.09 -4.02 -28.05
C GLY A 320 -3.29 -5.32 -28.05
N CYS A 321 -3.33 -6.01 -29.18
CA CYS A 321 -2.81 -7.36 -29.27
C CYS A 321 -1.28 -7.42 -29.36
N ALA A 322 -0.66 -8.31 -28.57
CA ALA A 322 0.71 -8.73 -28.79
C ALA A 322 0.74 -9.72 -29.97
N SER A 323 1.35 -9.33 -31.08
CA SER A 323 1.48 -10.16 -32.27
C SER A 323 2.86 -9.97 -32.87
N VAL A 324 3.50 -11.09 -33.21
CA VAL A 324 4.80 -11.12 -33.88
C VAL A 324 4.60 -10.92 -35.37
N PHE A 325 5.03 -9.77 -35.86
CA PHE A 325 5.11 -9.48 -37.28
C PHE A 325 6.56 -9.61 -37.76
N TYR A 326 6.71 -9.98 -39.03
CA TYR A 326 7.99 -10.12 -39.74
C TYR A 326 8.75 -8.78 -39.89
N ASP A 327 8.05 -7.65 -39.78
CA ASP A 327 8.68 -6.31 -39.80
C ASP A 327 9.54 -6.06 -38.56
N GLU A 328 10.35 -4.98 -38.59
CA GLU A 328 11.33 -4.58 -37.57
C GLU A 328 10.82 -4.45 -36.10
N THR A 329 9.55 -4.73 -35.83
CA THR A 329 8.93 -4.73 -34.50
C THR A 329 8.03 -5.96 -34.32
N PRO A 330 8.35 -6.91 -33.42
CA PRO A 330 7.58 -8.15 -33.24
C PRO A 330 6.40 -7.94 -32.28
N TYR A 331 6.19 -6.72 -31.81
CA TYR A 331 5.13 -6.36 -30.90
C TYR A 331 4.63 -4.99 -31.32
N ARG A 332 3.45 -4.98 -31.95
CA ARG A 332 2.76 -3.74 -32.28
C ARG A 332 1.63 -3.51 -31.28
N PHE A 333 1.98 -2.96 -30.13
CA PHE A 333 1.02 -2.48 -29.13
C PHE A 333 1.33 -1.04 -28.74
N VAL A 334 0.33 -0.30 -28.27
CA VAL A 334 0.52 1.09 -27.83
C VAL A 334 1.18 1.06 -26.44
N PRO A 335 2.43 1.53 -26.24
CA PRO A 335 3.13 1.36 -24.97
C PRO A 335 2.40 2.02 -23.79
N PHE A 336 1.92 3.25 -24.02
CA PHE A 336 1.13 4.01 -23.05
C PHE A 336 -0.24 4.32 -23.64
N PRO A 337 -1.24 3.44 -23.45
CA PRO A 337 -2.57 3.69 -23.95
C PRO A 337 -3.24 4.82 -23.15
N ALA A 338 -4.19 5.50 -23.78
CA ALA A 338 -4.91 6.58 -23.11
C ALA A 338 -5.66 6.06 -21.86
N LEU A 339 -5.56 6.80 -20.75
CA LEU A 339 -6.21 6.45 -19.49
C LEU A 339 -7.74 6.31 -19.63
N SER A 340 -8.33 7.01 -20.61
CA SER A 340 -9.75 6.92 -20.97
C SER A 340 -10.18 5.49 -21.33
N SER A 341 -9.30 4.68 -21.92
CA SER A 341 -9.60 3.31 -22.33
C SER A 341 -9.72 2.36 -21.13
N MET A 342 -9.04 2.66 -20.03
CA MET A 342 -9.05 1.86 -18.79
C MET A 342 -9.82 2.51 -17.64
N ARG A 343 -10.55 3.61 -17.91
CA ARG A 343 -11.19 4.46 -16.90
C ARG A 343 -12.11 3.70 -15.96
N TRP A 344 -12.87 2.72 -16.46
CA TRP A 344 -13.83 1.98 -15.65
C TRP A 344 -13.14 1.05 -14.65
N THR A 345 -12.13 0.30 -15.10
CA THR A 345 -11.35 -0.56 -14.20
C THR A 345 -10.64 0.28 -13.14
N LEU A 346 -10.06 1.42 -13.53
CA LEU A 346 -9.43 2.35 -12.60
C LEU A 346 -10.42 2.90 -11.56
N ILE A 347 -11.56 3.43 -12.00
CA ILE A 347 -12.59 3.98 -11.11
C ILE A 347 -13.08 2.90 -10.13
N ILE A 348 -13.37 1.69 -10.61
CA ILE A 348 -13.87 0.61 -9.75
C ILE A 348 -12.82 0.22 -8.71
N ILE A 349 -11.56 0.03 -9.09
CA ILE A 349 -10.49 -0.35 -8.15
C ILE A 349 -10.23 0.74 -7.12
N VAL A 350 -10.19 2.02 -7.54
CA VAL A 350 -10.01 3.15 -6.63
C VAL A 350 -11.19 3.25 -5.66
N LEU A 351 -12.42 3.08 -6.14
CA LEU A 351 -13.61 3.07 -5.28
C LEU A 351 -13.57 1.93 -4.26
N ILE A 352 -13.27 0.70 -4.70
CA ILE A 352 -13.19 -0.47 -3.81
C ILE A 352 -12.10 -0.26 -2.74
N HIS A 353 -10.91 0.22 -3.11
CA HIS A 353 -9.86 0.53 -2.13
C HIS A 353 -10.24 1.66 -1.19
N THR A 354 -10.91 2.71 -1.69
CA THR A 354 -11.34 3.83 -0.86
C THR A 354 -12.38 3.38 0.15
N ILE A 355 -13.37 2.60 -0.28
CA ILE A 355 -14.38 2.01 0.61
C ILE A 355 -13.73 1.09 1.62
N SER A 356 -12.81 0.22 1.19
CA SER A 356 -12.08 -0.69 2.07
C SER A 356 -11.24 0.07 3.12
N THR A 357 -10.53 1.12 2.72
CA THR A 357 -9.75 1.97 3.63
C THR A 357 -10.65 2.70 4.64
N LEU A 358 -11.79 3.24 4.19
CA LEU A 358 -12.75 3.89 5.07
C LEU A 358 -13.42 2.89 6.01
N ALA A 359 -13.76 1.69 5.52
CA ALA A 359 -14.30 0.61 6.34
C ALA A 359 -13.27 0.20 7.40
N TRP A 360 -11.99 0.06 7.05
CA TRP A 360 -10.93 -0.22 8.01
C TRP A 360 -10.87 0.84 9.11
N LEU A 361 -10.92 2.13 8.76
CA LEU A 361 -10.86 3.22 9.74
C LEU A 361 -12.10 3.31 10.64
N LEU A 362 -13.30 3.03 10.11
CA LEU A 362 -14.57 3.24 10.83
C LEU A 362 -15.09 2.00 11.54
N VAL A 363 -14.77 0.82 11.02
CA VAL A 363 -15.34 -0.46 11.44
C VAL A 363 -14.38 -1.24 12.32
N LEU A 364 -13.06 -1.12 12.11
CA LEU A 364 -12.05 -1.84 12.91
C LEU A 364 -12.21 -1.58 14.41
N PRO A 365 -12.34 -0.32 14.90
CA PRO A 365 -12.46 -0.07 16.33
C PRO A 365 -13.75 -0.62 16.96
N ARG A 366 -14.74 -1.02 16.15
CA ARG A 366 -16.06 -1.46 16.62
C ARG A 366 -16.32 -2.95 16.49
N LEU A 367 -15.84 -3.57 15.42
CA LEU A 367 -16.09 -4.98 15.12
C LEU A 367 -14.88 -5.89 15.40
N GLY A 368 -13.74 -5.31 15.77
CA GLY A 368 -12.49 -6.01 16.03
C GLY A 368 -11.77 -6.47 14.77
N LEU A 369 -10.50 -6.84 14.92
CA LEU A 369 -9.60 -7.19 13.82
C LEU A 369 -10.08 -8.43 13.03
N THR A 370 -10.60 -9.43 13.73
CA THR A 370 -10.97 -10.73 13.14
C THR A 370 -12.04 -10.59 12.05
N ASN A 371 -13.15 -9.91 12.36
CA ASN A 371 -14.29 -9.76 11.43
C ASN A 371 -13.92 -8.93 10.19
N VAL A 372 -13.14 -7.85 10.40
CA VAL A 372 -12.67 -6.99 9.32
C VAL A 372 -11.69 -7.75 8.42
N THR A 373 -10.79 -8.54 9.00
CA THR A 373 -9.82 -9.34 8.24
C THR A 373 -10.51 -10.39 7.37
N TYR A 374 -11.50 -11.14 7.89
CA TYR A 374 -12.25 -12.11 7.07
C TYR A 374 -13.04 -11.45 5.94
N SER A 375 -13.67 -10.31 6.23
CA SER A 375 -14.43 -9.56 5.22
C SER A 375 -13.50 -9.03 4.12
N SER A 376 -12.34 -8.49 4.50
CA SER A 376 -11.31 -8.03 3.57
C SER A 376 -10.77 -9.19 2.73
N LEU A 377 -10.51 -10.35 3.33
CA LEU A 377 -10.02 -11.55 2.65
C LEU A 377 -10.96 -12.00 1.53
N LEU A 378 -12.28 -11.99 1.79
CA LEU A 378 -13.28 -12.33 0.77
C LEU A 378 -13.22 -11.36 -0.41
N VAL A 379 -13.08 -10.05 -0.15
CA VAL A 379 -12.91 -9.05 -1.22
C VAL A 379 -11.60 -9.29 -1.98
N GLY A 380 -10.50 -9.59 -1.28
CA GLY A 380 -9.22 -9.94 -1.89
C GLY A 380 -9.30 -11.17 -2.81
N LEU A 381 -10.02 -12.22 -2.37
CA LEU A 381 -10.28 -13.40 -3.20
C LEU A 381 -11.10 -13.08 -4.45
N VAL A 382 -12.12 -12.24 -4.32
CA VAL A 382 -12.94 -11.79 -5.46
C VAL A 382 -12.07 -11.00 -6.44
N LEU A 383 -11.20 -10.11 -5.96
CA LEU A 383 -10.28 -9.35 -6.80
C LEU A 383 -9.28 -10.25 -7.53
N LEU A 384 -8.66 -11.20 -6.82
CA LEU A 384 -7.74 -12.16 -7.42
C LEU A 384 -8.42 -13.04 -8.47
N SER A 385 -9.58 -13.61 -8.13
CA SER A 385 -10.35 -14.46 -9.03
C SER A 385 -10.83 -13.68 -10.25
N SER A 386 -11.26 -12.43 -10.07
CA SER A 386 -11.63 -11.54 -11.17
C SER A 386 -10.44 -11.20 -12.07
N GLY A 387 -9.26 -10.99 -11.49
CA GLY A 387 -8.02 -10.80 -12.24
C GLY A 387 -7.68 -12.01 -13.10
N LEU A 388 -7.61 -13.19 -12.49
CA LEU A 388 -7.34 -14.45 -13.19
C LEU A 388 -8.41 -14.79 -14.24
N GLY A 389 -9.68 -14.54 -13.94
CA GLY A 389 -10.78 -14.68 -14.88
C GLY A 389 -10.66 -13.75 -16.08
N ARG A 390 -10.26 -12.49 -15.88
CA ARG A 390 -10.03 -11.52 -16.97
C ARG A 390 -8.86 -11.92 -17.89
N TRP A 391 -7.92 -12.72 -17.37
CA TRP A 391 -6.85 -13.34 -18.14
C TRP A 391 -7.23 -14.70 -18.75
N ASN A 392 -8.50 -15.13 -18.67
CA ASN A 392 -8.98 -16.43 -19.16
C ASN A 392 -8.23 -17.65 -18.55
N VAL A 393 -7.69 -17.51 -17.34
CA VAL A 393 -7.03 -18.61 -16.61
C VAL A 393 -8.08 -19.53 -15.98
N LEU A 394 -9.16 -18.94 -15.46
CA LEU A 394 -10.31 -19.65 -14.90
C LEU A 394 -11.32 -19.86 -16.05
N LYS A 395 -11.22 -20.97 -16.78
CA LYS A 395 -12.20 -21.38 -17.80
C LYS A 395 -13.14 -22.44 -17.27
#